data_AF-A0A1M4Z7V1-F1
#
_entry.id   AF-A0A1M4Z7V1-F1
#
_cell.length_a   1.000
_cell.length_b   1.000
_cell.length_c   1.000
_cell.angle_alpha   90.00
_cell.angle_beta   90.00
_cell.angle_gamma   90.00
#
_symmetry.space_group_name_H-M   'P 1'
#
loop_
_entity.id
_entity.type
_entity.pdbx_description
1 polymer ?
#
loop_
_entity_poly.entity_id
_entity_poly.type
_entity_poly.pdbx_seq_one_letter_code
_entity_poly.pdbx_strand_id
1 'polypeptide(L)'
;MIKIDEKVDLSKKVLEIDIESPIFNTMLHDLNLQIKRVIEKVYDEEFEVGEISLKLKLSINEDYKTYPKDDGYGGFTEESYRYRKPYFEHQVSTTLKKQYKQEGVYTEEKEVKFKDGQYYVVPIIEPQTSLFD
;
A
#
# COMPACT_ATOMS: atom_id res chain seq x y z
N MET A 1 -3.02 21.27 2.81
CA MET A 1 -3.30 20.49 1.58
C MET A 1 -2.30 20.97 0.53
N ILE A 2 -1.34 20.14 0.13
CA ILE A 2 -0.34 20.55 -0.86
C ILE A 2 -1.04 20.55 -2.22
N LYS A 3 -1.12 21.73 -2.83
CA LYS A 3 -1.64 21.88 -4.20
C LYS A 3 -0.54 21.39 -5.13
N ILE A 4 -0.75 20.24 -5.77
CA ILE A 4 0.20 19.70 -6.75
C ILE A 4 -0.15 20.36 -8.08
N ASP A 5 0.60 21.39 -8.46
CA ASP A 5 0.47 22.03 -9.77
C ASP A 5 1.09 21.16 -10.87
N GLU A 6 0.55 21.28 -12.09
CA GLU A 6 1.00 20.52 -13.27
C GLU A 6 2.46 20.87 -13.60
N LYS A 7 3.34 19.87 -13.79
CA LYS A 7 4.74 20.09 -14.24
C LYS A 7 4.86 20.58 -15.70
N VAL A 8 3.77 20.55 -16.46
CA VAL A 8 3.67 20.90 -17.88
C VAL A 8 2.32 21.60 -18.08
N ASP A 9 2.28 22.73 -18.81
CA ASP A 9 1.01 23.39 -19.14
C ASP A 9 0.22 22.54 -20.15
N LEU A 10 -0.90 21.96 -19.68
CA LEU A 10 -1.81 21.15 -20.49
C LEU A 10 -3.11 21.87 -20.85
N SER A 11 -3.25 23.15 -20.49
CA SER A 11 -4.52 23.90 -20.52
C SER A 11 -5.19 23.98 -21.90
N LYS A 12 -4.45 23.79 -22.98
CA LYS A 12 -4.92 23.86 -24.38
C LYS A 12 -4.88 22.52 -25.12
N LYS A 13 -4.47 21.43 -24.48
CA LYS A 13 -4.36 20.12 -25.13
C LYS A 13 -5.65 19.31 -24.95
N VAL A 14 -6.06 18.64 -26.02
CA VAL A 14 -7.02 17.53 -25.91
C VAL A 14 -6.26 16.35 -25.31
N LEU A 15 -6.67 15.92 -24.13
CA LEU A 15 -6.07 14.80 -23.42
C LEU A 15 -7.02 13.61 -23.47
N GLU A 16 -6.49 12.46 -23.87
CA GLU A 16 -7.20 11.20 -23.74
C GLU A 16 -7.23 10.79 -22.25
N ILE A 17 -8.33 10.18 -21.82
CA ILE A 17 -8.42 9.58 -20.49
C ILE A 17 -7.91 8.16 -20.60
N ASP A 18 -6.59 8.03 -20.56
CA ASP A 18 -5.85 6.78 -20.68
C ASP A 18 -4.75 6.73 -19.60
N ILE A 19 -4.37 5.54 -19.14
CA ILE A 19 -3.35 5.40 -18.08
C ILE A 19 -1.99 5.99 -18.46
N GLU A 20 -1.65 5.97 -19.76
CA GLU A 20 -0.41 6.53 -20.31
C GLU A 20 -0.52 8.05 -20.53
N SER A 21 -1.72 8.61 -20.38
CA SER A 21 -1.95 10.03 -20.55
C SER A 21 -1.31 10.84 -19.42
N PRO A 22 -0.83 12.08 -19.72
CA PRO A 22 -0.20 12.93 -18.72
C PRO A 22 -1.04 13.21 -17.46
N ILE A 23 -2.37 13.07 -17.54
CA ILE A 23 -3.30 13.22 -16.42
C ILE A 23 -2.97 12.30 -15.23
N PHE A 24 -2.35 11.14 -15.46
CA PHE A 24 -2.00 10.16 -14.42
C PHE A 24 -0.51 10.14 -14.09
N ASN A 25 0.31 11.04 -14.66
CA ASN A 25 1.76 11.07 -14.42
C ASN A 25 2.11 11.13 -12.93
N THR A 26 1.38 11.93 -12.15
CA THR A 26 1.61 12.03 -10.70
C THR A 26 1.33 10.69 -10.01
N MET A 27 0.23 10.03 -10.35
CA MET A 27 -0.10 8.71 -9.81
C MET A 27 0.93 7.65 -10.17
N LEU A 28 1.34 7.59 -11.44
CA LEU A 28 2.36 6.66 -11.92
C LEU A 28 3.72 6.92 -11.24
N HIS A 29 4.06 8.20 -11.05
CA HIS A 29 5.27 8.58 -10.33
C HIS A 29 5.24 8.11 -8.87
N ASP A 30 4.15 8.36 -8.14
CA ASP A 30 4.00 7.97 -6.74
C ASP A 30 4.01 6.44 -6.58
N LEU A 31 3.34 5.73 -7.49
CA LEU A 31 3.37 4.27 -7.53
C LEU A 31 4.79 3.74 -7.76
N ASN A 32 5.51 4.30 -8.73
CA ASN A 32 6.88 3.91 -9.04
C ASN A 32 7.84 4.17 -7.86
N LEU A 33 7.65 5.26 -7.11
CA LEU A 33 8.41 5.52 -5.89
C LEU A 33 8.18 4.41 -4.85
N GLN A 34 6.94 3.97 -4.66
CA GLN A 34 6.65 2.87 -3.72
C GLN A 34 7.21 1.53 -4.20
N ILE A 35 7.15 1.24 -5.50
CA ILE A 35 7.75 0.02 -6.08
C ILE A 35 9.24 -0.03 -5.76
N LYS A 36 9.98 1.04 -6.04
CA LYS A 36 11.42 1.11 -5.75
C LYS A 36 11.71 0.92 -4.26
N ARG A 37 10.95 1.59 -3.40
CA ARG A 37 11.09 1.48 -1.95
C ARG A 37 10.83 0.06 -1.44
N VAL A 38 9.80 -0.63 -1.95
CA VAL A 38 9.51 -2.02 -1.57
C VAL A 38 10.64 -2.94 -2.00
N ILE A 39 11.10 -2.82 -3.24
CA ILE A 39 12.19 -3.66 -3.76
C ILE A 39 13.46 -3.45 -2.96
N GLU A 40 13.84 -2.20 -2.65
CA GLU A 40 14.99 -1.88 -1.79
C GLU A 40 14.85 -2.58 -0.42
N LYS A 41 13.69 -2.46 0.22
CA LYS A 41 13.45 -3.02 1.56
C LYS A 41 13.41 -4.55 1.61
N VAL A 42 12.98 -5.20 0.53
CA VAL A 42 13.00 -6.66 0.41
C VAL A 42 14.40 -7.16 0.04
N TYR A 43 15.10 -6.44 -0.85
CA TYR A 43 16.46 -6.77 -1.25
C TYR A 43 17.47 -6.67 -0.09
N ASP A 44 17.31 -5.66 0.77
CA ASP A 44 18.14 -5.48 1.97
C ASP A 44 17.82 -6.48 3.11
N GLU A 45 16.96 -7.47 2.86
CA GLU A 45 16.48 -8.47 3.82
C GLU A 45 15.83 -7.86 5.09
N GLU A 46 15.44 -6.59 5.04
CA GLU A 46 14.74 -5.93 6.15
C GLU A 46 13.35 -6.55 6.35
N PHE A 47 12.69 -6.91 5.24
CA PHE A 47 11.36 -7.51 5.16
C PHE A 47 11.35 -8.63 4.11
N GLU A 48 10.48 -9.63 4.28
CA GLU A 48 10.41 -10.76 3.34
C GLU A 48 9.48 -10.49 2.16
N VAL A 49 8.42 -9.73 2.41
CA VAL A 49 7.37 -9.45 1.42
C VAL A 49 6.90 -8.01 1.57
N GLY A 50 6.69 -7.36 0.42
CA GLY A 50 5.99 -6.08 0.35
C GLY A 50 4.76 -6.16 -0.56
N GLU A 51 3.74 -5.40 -0.20
CA GLU A 51 2.45 -5.33 -0.89
C GLU A 51 2.13 -3.85 -1.14
N ILE A 52 1.79 -3.49 -2.38
CA ILE A 52 1.41 -2.12 -2.77
C ILE A 52 -0.05 -2.13 -3.21
N SER A 53 -0.83 -1.18 -2.71
CA SER A 53 -2.21 -0.95 -3.13
C SER A 53 -2.37 0.44 -3.72
N LEU A 54 -2.98 0.50 -4.90
CA LEU A 54 -3.39 1.75 -5.56
C LEU A 54 -4.91 1.86 -5.52
N LYS A 55 -5.42 2.93 -4.93
CA LYS A 55 -6.84 3.28 -4.95
C LYS A 55 -7.03 4.53 -5.79
N LEU A 56 -7.78 4.40 -6.89
CA LEU A 56 -8.12 5.48 -7.79
C LEU A 56 -9.62 5.76 -7.71
N LYS A 57 -10.01 7.00 -7.43
CA LYS A 57 -11.39 7.48 -7.47
C LYS A 57 -11.56 8.39 -8.68
N LEU A 58 -12.58 8.12 -9.48
CA LEU A 58 -12.91 8.88 -10.67
C LEU A 58 -14.33 9.43 -10.53
N SER A 59 -14.51 10.74 -10.68
CA SER A 59 -15.83 11.36 -10.77
C SER A 59 -15.86 12.44 -11.83
N ILE A 60 -17.05 12.76 -12.32
CA ILE A 60 -17.29 13.88 -13.22
C ILE A 60 -18.20 14.86 -12.47
N ASN A 61 -17.67 16.03 -12.14
CA ASN A 61 -18.35 17.04 -11.36
C ASN A 61 -18.87 18.15 -12.28
N GLU A 62 -19.98 18.78 -11.92
CA GLU A 62 -20.47 19.95 -12.64
C GLU A 62 -19.81 21.21 -12.09
N ASP A 63 -19.45 22.13 -12.99
CA ASP A 63 -18.81 23.39 -12.64
C ASP A 63 -19.26 24.49 -13.61
N TYR A 64 -19.03 25.75 -13.24
CA TYR A 64 -19.47 26.93 -13.98
C TYR A 64 -18.31 27.90 -14.16
N LYS A 65 -18.23 28.51 -15.34
CA LYS A 65 -17.26 29.58 -15.62
C LYS A 65 -17.98 30.79 -16.18
N THR A 66 -17.74 31.95 -15.59
CA THR A 66 -18.29 33.23 -16.05
C THR A 66 -17.33 33.89 -17.01
N TYR A 67 -17.89 34.47 -18.07
CA TYR A 67 -17.14 35.24 -19.06
C TYR A 67 -17.81 36.61 -19.24
N PRO A 68 -17.03 37.70 -19.36
CA PRO A 68 -17.57 38.99 -19.73
C PRO A 68 -18.09 38.94 -21.17
N LYS A 69 -19.30 39.45 -21.37
CA LYS A 69 -19.97 39.55 -22.67
C LYS A 69 -20.39 41.00 -22.90
N ASP A 70 -19.95 41.57 -24.00
CA ASP A 70 -20.40 42.90 -24.44
C ASP A 70 -21.91 42.86 -24.69
N ASP A 71 -22.65 43.78 -24.07
CA ASP A 71 -24.10 43.87 -24.22
C ASP A 71 -24.54 44.62 -25.50
N GLY A 72 -23.59 45.14 -26.27
CA GLY A 72 -23.83 45.87 -27.52
C GLY A 72 -24.24 47.34 -27.31
N TYR A 73 -24.34 47.79 -26.06
CA TYR A 73 -24.70 49.16 -25.68
C TYR A 73 -23.60 49.87 -24.87
N GLY A 74 -22.39 49.28 -24.83
CA GLY A 74 -21.24 49.82 -24.10
C GLY A 74 -21.15 49.38 -22.64
N GLY A 75 -21.97 48.40 -22.23
CA GLY A 75 -21.89 47.72 -20.93
C GLY A 75 -21.33 46.30 -21.06
N PHE A 76 -20.98 45.70 -19.92
CA PHE A 76 -20.57 44.31 -19.83
C PHE A 76 -21.60 43.52 -19.02
N THR A 77 -22.10 42.44 -19.60
CA THR A 77 -22.88 41.41 -18.90
C THR A 77 -22.00 40.18 -18.63
N GLU A 78 -22.44 39.29 -17.73
CA GLU A 78 -21.76 38.02 -17.49
C GLU A 78 -22.52 36.87 -18.14
N GLU A 79 -21.83 36.04 -18.92
CA GLU A 79 -22.36 34.80 -19.46
C GLU A 79 -21.75 33.61 -18.70
N SER A 80 -22.61 32.75 -18.15
CA SER A 80 -22.21 31.54 -17.42
C SER A 80 -22.18 30.34 -18.36
N TYR A 81 -21.03 29.67 -18.43
CA TYR A 81 -20.85 28.40 -19.14
C TYR A 81 -20.81 27.25 -18.13
N ARG A 82 -21.82 26.38 -18.18
CA ARG A 82 -21.87 25.14 -17.40
C ARG A 82 -21.07 24.05 -18.11
N TYR A 83 -20.19 23.36 -17.39
CA TYR A 83 -19.38 22.28 -17.93
C TYR A 83 -19.22 21.13 -16.95
N ARG A 84 -18.82 19.98 -17.49
CA ARG A 84 -18.51 18.77 -16.71
C ARG A 84 -17.00 18.61 -16.63
N LYS A 85 -16.47 18.63 -15.41
CA LYS A 85 -15.04 18.57 -15.11
C LYS A 85 -14.67 17.20 -14.53
N PRO A 86 -13.62 16.53 -15.04
CA PRO A 86 -13.11 15.32 -14.41
C PRO A 86 -12.44 15.64 -13.07
N TYR A 87 -12.64 14.75 -12.09
CA TYR A 87 -11.95 14.76 -10.82
C TYR A 87 -11.38 13.37 -10.56
N PHE A 88 -10.05 13.29 -10.51
CA PHE A 88 -9.31 12.06 -10.30
C PHE A 88 -8.46 12.19 -9.03
N GLU A 89 -8.66 11.27 -8.10
CA GLU A 89 -7.95 11.24 -6.82
C GLU A 89 -7.31 9.86 -6.65
N HIS A 90 -6.01 9.82 -6.42
CA HIS A 90 -5.29 8.58 -6.16
C HIS A 90 -4.71 8.52 -4.75
N GLN A 91 -4.63 7.31 -4.21
CA GLN A 91 -3.95 7.00 -2.97
C GLN A 91 -3.11 5.74 -3.19
N VAL A 92 -1.80 5.84 -2.93
CA VAL A 92 -0.88 4.70 -2.94
C VAL A 92 -0.53 4.36 -1.50
N SER A 93 -0.68 3.10 -1.11
CA SER A 93 -0.30 2.59 0.21
C SER A 93 0.57 1.35 0.08
N THR A 94 1.52 1.20 1.01
CA THR A 94 2.49 0.10 1.02
C THR A 94 2.46 -0.59 2.38
N THR A 95 2.44 -1.93 2.37
CA THR A 95 2.58 -2.77 3.56
C THR A 95 3.81 -3.65 3.41
N LEU A 96 4.69 -3.66 4.42
CA LEU A 96 5.85 -4.55 4.48
C LEU A 96 5.66 -5.55 5.61
N LYS A 97 5.94 -6.83 5.35
CA LYS A 97 5.76 -7.94 6.31
C LYS A 97 7.09 -8.60 6.59
N LYS A 98 7.33 -8.87 7.88
CA LYS A 98 8.49 -9.63 8.38
C LYS A 98 7.96 -10.83 9.16
N GLN A 99 8.43 -12.02 8.82
CA GLN A 99 7.95 -13.25 9.44
C GLN A 99 9.02 -13.77 10.41
N TYR A 100 8.86 -13.44 11.69
CA TYR A 100 9.65 -14.10 12.72
C TYR A 100 9.03 -15.46 13.03
N LYS A 101 9.61 -16.53 12.47
CA LYS A 101 9.32 -17.91 12.89
C LYS A 101 10.35 -18.34 13.92
N GLN A 102 9.90 -18.55 15.16
CA GLN A 102 10.68 -19.24 16.18
C GLN A 102 9.96 -20.55 16.49
N GLU A 103 10.41 -21.62 15.85
CA GLU A 103 9.89 -22.97 16.04
C GLU A 103 10.92 -23.76 16.86
N GLY A 104 10.46 -24.40 17.94
CA GLY A 104 11.31 -25.18 18.83
C GLY A 104 10.63 -26.49 19.19
N VAL A 105 11.34 -27.59 19.02
CA VAL A 105 10.90 -28.93 19.42
C VAL A 105 11.86 -29.43 20.47
N TYR A 106 11.35 -29.67 21.67
CA TYR A 106 12.07 -30.42 22.71
C TYR A 106 11.67 -31.89 22.58
N THR A 107 12.60 -32.71 22.10
CA THR A 107 12.43 -34.16 21.99
C THR A 107 13.69 -34.83 22.53
N GLU A 108 13.52 -35.73 23.50
CA GLU A 108 14.57 -36.44 24.19
C GLU A 108 14.01 -37.81 24.61
N GLU A 109 14.83 -38.85 24.62
CA GLU A 109 14.47 -40.17 25.16
C GLU A 109 14.45 -40.14 26.69
N LYS A 110 13.45 -39.45 27.24
CA LYS A 110 13.26 -39.22 28.68
C LYS A 110 11.81 -39.46 29.06
N GLU A 111 11.60 -39.92 30.29
CA GLU A 111 10.28 -40.23 30.82
C GLU A 111 9.70 -38.99 31.54
N VAL A 112 8.40 -38.71 31.36
CA VAL A 112 7.69 -37.68 32.14
C VAL A 112 7.09 -38.31 33.39
N LYS A 113 7.43 -37.78 34.57
CA LYS A 113 6.88 -38.21 35.87
C LYS A 113 6.16 -37.08 36.58
N PHE A 114 5.09 -37.40 37.28
CA PHE A 114 4.37 -36.46 38.14
C PHE A 114 4.68 -36.76 39.62
N LYS A 115 5.21 -35.78 40.35
CA LYS A 115 5.55 -35.91 41.78
C LYS A 115 5.31 -34.58 42.48
N ASP A 116 4.71 -34.63 43.67
CA ASP A 116 4.46 -33.46 44.54
C ASP A 116 3.75 -32.29 43.83
N GLY A 117 2.85 -32.61 42.89
CA GLY A 117 2.08 -31.61 42.13
C GLY A 117 2.79 -31.03 40.91
N GLN A 118 4.00 -31.50 40.59
CA GLN A 118 4.79 -31.02 39.45
C GLN A 118 5.20 -32.15 38.49
N TYR A 119 5.38 -31.79 37.22
CA TYR A 119 5.90 -32.69 36.19
C TYR A 119 7.41 -32.52 36.04
N TYR A 120 8.13 -33.65 35.98
CA TYR A 120 9.58 -33.71 35.78
C TYR A 120 9.91 -34.59 34.59
N VAL A 121 10.93 -34.21 33.81
CA VAL A 121 11.52 -35.03 32.75
C VAL A 121 12.75 -35.73 33.32
N VAL A 122 12.74 -37.06 33.40
CA VAL A 122 13.82 -37.85 34.01
C VAL A 122 14.47 -38.80 32.98
N PRO A 123 15.76 -39.17 33.14
CA PRO A 123 16.39 -40.16 32.29
C PRO A 123 15.62 -41.49 32.29
N ILE A 124 15.53 -42.15 31.13
CA ILE A 124 15.07 -43.54 31.08
C ILE A 124 16.12 -44.40 31.78
N ILE A 125 15.74 -45.02 32.89
CA ILE A 125 16.58 -45.99 33.57
C ILE A 125 16.40 -47.30 32.82
N GLU A 126 17.42 -47.72 32.06
CA GLU A 126 17.45 -49.09 31.56
C GLU A 126 17.40 -50.03 32.76
N PRO A 127 16.41 -50.95 32.85
CA PRO A 127 16.49 -52.01 33.82
C PRO A 127 17.71 -52.84 33.44
N GLN A 128 18.82 -52.66 34.18
CA GLN A 128 19.95 -53.56 34.05
C GLN A 128 19.40 -54.98 34.24
N THR A 129 19.60 -55.79 33.21
CA THR A 129 19.32 -57.21 33.27
C THR A 129 20.39 -57.85 34.15
N SER A 130 20.27 -57.66 35.45
CA SER A 130 20.97 -58.48 36.44
C SER A 130 20.25 -59.83 36.50
N LEU A 131 20.41 -60.62 35.46
CA LEU A 131 20.34 -62.08 35.57
C LEU A 131 21.63 -62.49 36.29
N PHE A 132 21.49 -63.06 37.49
CA PHE A 132 22.54 -63.55 38.42
C PHE A 132 23.25 -62.42 39.21
N ASP A 133 23.24 -62.37 40.55
CA ASP A 133 23.11 -63.40 41.62
C ASP A 133 21.96 -63.16 42.61
#